data_AF-A0A7S4NMP4-F1
#
_entry.id   AF-A0A7S4NMP4-F1
#
_cell.length_a   1.000
_cell.length_b   1.000
_cell.length_c   1.000
_cell.angle_alpha   90.00
_cell.angle_beta   90.00
_cell.angle_gamma   90.00
#
_symmetry.space_group_name_H-M   'P 1'
#
loop_
_entity.id
_entity.type
_entity.pdbx_description
1 polymer ?
#
loop_
_entity_poly.entity_id
_entity_poly.type
_entity_poly.pdbx_seq_one_letter_code
_entity_poly.pdbx_strand_id
1 'polypeptide(L)'
;MIKPREQLQLTDKELVEEHTMVLRADNPEAAHNIVRFSNKERCFKLEPSVDQLEVHFFQEGCLLNVSSDEAKKQKDREDEEKAAMLKAMEEKKAEGVEGGEEEATGLRNQFNFSERASQTLNNTMRDRGTMTEPPPSVEFASQVTQWE
;
A
#
# COMPACT_ATOMS: atom_id res chain seq x y z
N MET A 1 39.09 -14.43 8.60
CA MET A 1 37.65 -14.15 8.79
C MET A 1 37.56 -12.99 9.78
N ILE A 2 36.96 -11.86 9.39
CA ILE A 2 36.94 -10.63 10.21
C ILE A 2 35.73 -10.69 11.16
N LYS A 3 35.95 -10.48 12.46
CA LYS A 3 34.88 -10.44 13.45
C LYS A 3 34.01 -9.18 13.21
N PRO A 4 32.69 -9.29 13.04
CA PRO A 4 31.81 -8.12 12.93
C PRO A 4 31.93 -7.23 14.18
N ARG A 5 31.88 -5.90 13.98
CA ARG A 5 32.05 -4.93 15.08
C ARG A 5 30.97 -5.02 16.15
N GLU A 6 29.77 -5.45 15.78
CA GLU A 6 28.60 -5.53 16.68
C GLU A 6 28.45 -6.91 17.35
N GLN A 7 29.41 -7.82 17.17
CA GLN A 7 29.31 -9.14 17.79
C GLN A 7 29.53 -9.05 19.31
N LEU A 8 28.48 -9.40 20.07
CA LEU A 8 28.49 -9.48 21.54
C LEU A 8 29.67 -10.34 22.03
N GLN A 9 30.42 -9.83 23.02
CA GLN A 9 31.53 -10.53 23.65
C GLN A 9 30.98 -11.36 24.81
N LEU A 10 30.90 -12.67 24.64
CA LEU A 10 30.42 -13.61 25.66
C LEU A 10 31.57 -14.05 26.57
N THR A 11 31.24 -14.39 27.81
CA THR A 11 32.18 -15.01 28.77
C THR A 11 32.41 -16.48 28.44
N ASP A 12 33.51 -17.07 28.92
CA ASP A 12 33.85 -18.48 28.66
C ASP A 12 32.76 -19.45 29.11
N LYS A 13 31.97 -19.08 30.13
CA LYS A 13 30.84 -19.90 30.61
C LYS A 13 29.67 -19.87 29.63
N GLU A 14 29.30 -18.71 29.13
CA GLU A 14 28.21 -18.53 28.16
C GLU A 14 28.56 -19.16 26.80
N LEU A 15 29.84 -19.21 26.44
CA LEU A 15 30.29 -19.84 25.20
C LEU A 15 30.16 -21.38 25.23
N VAL A 16 30.17 -21.98 26.42
CA VAL A 16 30.05 -23.44 26.63
C VAL A 16 28.58 -23.88 26.70
N GLU A 17 27.63 -22.95 26.88
CA GLU A 17 26.21 -23.29 26.95
C GLU A 17 25.65 -23.73 25.58
N GLU A 18 25.22 -24.99 25.49
CA GLU A 18 24.56 -25.52 24.30
C GLU A 18 23.12 -25.01 24.20
N HIS A 19 22.86 -24.19 23.17
CA HIS A 19 21.52 -23.72 22.83
C HIS A 19 20.93 -24.53 21.67
N THR A 20 19.89 -25.32 21.93
CA THR A 20 19.09 -25.93 20.86
C THR A 20 18.22 -24.88 20.18
N MET A 21 18.71 -24.33 19.06
CA MET A 21 17.92 -23.46 18.18
C MET A 21 17.30 -24.26 17.05
N VAL A 22 15.98 -24.17 16.90
CA VAL A 22 15.27 -24.66 15.71
C VAL A 22 15.33 -23.56 14.65
N LEU A 23 16.05 -23.81 13.57
CA LEU A 23 16.09 -22.89 12.43
C LEU A 23 14.72 -22.91 11.75
N ARG A 24 13.99 -21.79 11.86
CA ARG A 24 12.75 -21.54 11.11
C ARG A 24 13.01 -20.43 10.09
N ALA A 25 12.36 -20.51 8.94
CA ALA A 25 12.39 -19.48 7.91
C ALA A 25 11.43 -18.32 8.24
N ASP A 26 11.33 -17.97 9.52
CA ASP A 26 10.46 -16.91 10.01
C ASP A 26 11.22 -15.59 9.92
N ASN A 27 10.59 -14.57 9.32
CA ASN A 27 11.15 -13.24 9.26
C ASN A 27 10.94 -12.55 10.62
N PRO A 28 12.02 -12.12 11.31
CA PRO A 28 11.91 -11.47 12.61
C PRO A 28 11.22 -10.09 12.56
N GLU A 29 11.19 -9.42 11.40
CA GLU A 29 10.52 -8.13 11.21
C GLU A 29 9.06 -8.28 10.74
N ALA A 30 8.62 -9.48 10.38
CA ALA A 30 7.25 -9.70 9.95
C ALA A 30 6.27 -9.49 11.13
N ALA A 31 5.17 -8.79 10.85
CA ALA A 31 4.11 -8.63 11.83
C ALA A 31 3.55 -9.99 12.26
N HIS A 32 3.22 -10.16 13.54
CA HIS A 32 2.65 -11.42 14.02
C HIS A 32 1.25 -11.70 13.46
N ASN A 33 0.44 -10.67 13.23
CA ASN A 33 -0.94 -10.77 12.77
C ASN A 33 -1.31 -9.55 11.93
N ILE A 34 -2.04 -9.76 10.84
CA ILE A 34 -2.58 -8.69 9.99
C ILE A 34 -4.11 -8.74 10.07
N VAL A 35 -4.76 -7.59 10.31
CA VAL A 35 -6.21 -7.48 10.39
C VAL A 35 -6.71 -6.47 9.36
N ARG A 36 -7.70 -6.87 8.56
CA ARG A 36 -8.32 -6.03 7.51
C ARG A 36 -9.82 -5.89 7.71
N PHE A 37 -10.35 -4.71 7.45
CA PHE A 37 -11.80 -4.48 7.52
C PHE A 37 -12.49 -4.97 6.25
N SER A 38 -13.44 -5.89 6.39
CA SER A 38 -14.31 -6.31 5.28
C SER A 38 -15.52 -5.38 5.18
N ASN A 39 -15.57 -4.53 4.15
CA ASN A 39 -16.71 -3.65 3.94
C ASN A 39 -18.02 -4.43 3.64
N LYS A 40 -17.90 -5.64 3.08
CA LYS A 40 -19.03 -6.54 2.81
C LYS A 40 -19.65 -7.09 4.10
N GLU A 41 -18.81 -7.52 5.04
CA GLU A 41 -19.25 -8.17 6.28
C GLU A 41 -19.28 -7.22 7.48
N ARG A 42 -18.85 -5.97 7.29
CA ARG A 42 -18.81 -4.91 8.32
C ARG A 42 -18.03 -5.33 9.58
N CYS A 43 -17.03 -6.18 9.42
CA CYS A 43 -16.22 -6.71 10.51
C CYS A 43 -14.73 -6.71 10.17
N PHE A 44 -13.90 -6.70 11.21
CA PHE A 44 -12.48 -6.92 11.08
C PHE A 44 -12.18 -8.41 10.96
N LYS A 45 -11.40 -8.78 9.95
CA LYS A 45 -10.96 -10.15 9.69
C LYS A 45 -9.45 -10.27 9.84
N LEU A 46 -9.03 -11.33 10.50
CA LEU A 46 -7.63 -11.72 10.57
C LEU A 46 -7.22 -12.36 9.24
N GLU A 47 -6.09 -11.93 8.69
CA GLU A 47 -5.44 -12.59 7.58
C GLU A 47 -4.79 -13.88 8.13
N PRO A 48 -5.07 -15.07 7.56
CA PRO A 48 -4.67 -16.34 8.16
C PRO A 48 -3.15 -16.60 8.10
N SER A 49 -2.42 -15.90 7.24
CA SER A 49 -0.99 -16.07 7.05
C SER A 49 -0.31 -14.72 6.79
N VAL A 50 0.87 -14.53 7.38
CA VAL A 50 1.73 -13.38 7.11
C VAL A 50 2.91 -13.82 6.24
N ASP A 51 3.18 -13.05 5.19
CA ASP A 51 4.32 -13.30 4.31
C ASP A 51 5.64 -13.07 5.05
N GLN A 52 6.58 -13.99 4.85
CA GLN A 52 7.90 -13.99 5.48
C GLN A 52 9.00 -13.56 4.51
N LEU A 53 8.69 -13.39 3.22
CA LEU A 53 9.67 -12.92 2.25
C LEU A 53 9.98 -11.43 2.45
N GLU A 54 11.25 -11.11 2.68
CA GLU A 54 11.72 -9.74 2.68
C GLU A 54 12.14 -9.33 1.26
N VAL A 55 11.56 -8.24 0.76
CA VAL A 55 11.89 -7.66 -0.55
C VAL A 55 12.59 -6.32 -0.33
N HIS A 56 13.92 -6.31 -0.49
CA HIS A 56 14.70 -5.09 -0.34
C HIS A 56 14.57 -4.14 -1.55
N PHE A 57 14.48 -4.70 -2.76
CA PHE A 57 14.37 -3.95 -4.00
C PHE A 57 13.36 -4.60 -4.94
N PHE A 58 12.42 -3.79 -5.42
CA PHE A 58 11.48 -4.17 -6.46
C PHE A 58 11.48 -3.09 -7.53
N GLN A 59 11.55 -3.51 -8.78
CA GLN A 59 11.45 -2.62 -9.93
C GLN A 59 10.50 -3.22 -10.96
N GLU A 60 9.50 -2.46 -11.34
CA GLU A 60 8.58 -2.81 -12.41
C GLU A 60 9.20 -2.45 -13.77
N GLY A 61 9.15 -3.39 -14.72
CA GLY A 61 9.65 -3.20 -16.08
C GLY A 61 8.54 -2.80 -17.04
N CYS A 62 8.90 -2.08 -18.11
CA CYS A 62 7.97 -1.68 -19.19
C CYS A 62 8.30 -2.33 -20.54
N LEU A 63 9.24 -3.29 -20.57
CA LEU A 63 9.62 -3.99 -21.80
C LEU A 63 8.67 -5.16 -22.08
N LEU A 64 8.22 -5.25 -23.32
CA LEU A 64 7.33 -6.32 -23.79
C LEU A 64 8.03 -7.17 -24.85
N ASN A 65 7.89 -8.50 -24.77
CA ASN A 65 8.41 -9.39 -25.79
C ASN A 65 7.53 -9.31 -27.06
N VAL A 66 8.15 -9.04 -28.21
CA VAL A 66 7.47 -8.90 -29.52
C VAL A 66 6.69 -10.15 -29.95
N SER A 67 7.09 -11.33 -29.48
CA SER A 67 6.40 -12.60 -29.80
C SER A 67 5.25 -12.93 -28.85
N SER A 68 4.98 -12.10 -27.83
CA SER A 68 3.92 -12.36 -26.85
C SER A 68 2.53 -12.04 -27.41
N ASP A 69 1.51 -12.66 -26.84
CA ASP A 69 0.11 -12.36 -27.16
C ASP A 69 -0.27 -10.91 -26.83
N GLU A 70 0.33 -10.33 -25.78
CA GLU A 70 0.11 -8.93 -25.42
C GLU A 70 0.69 -7.97 -26.47
N ALA A 71 1.87 -8.28 -27.03
CA ALA A 71 2.47 -7.48 -28.09
C ALA A 71 1.66 -7.55 -29.38
N LYS A 72 1.09 -8.73 -29.69
CA LYS A 72 0.16 -8.88 -30.82
C LYS A 72 -1.10 -8.04 -30.61
N LYS A 73 -1.76 -8.14 -29.46
CA LYS A 73 -2.95 -7.35 -29.13
C LYS A 73 -2.70 -5.84 -29.19
N GLN A 74 -1.53 -5.39 -28.76
CA GLN A 74 -1.15 -3.97 -28.86
C GLN A 74 -1.04 -3.53 -30.32
N LYS A 75 -0.37 -4.31 -31.18
CA LYS A 75 -0.26 -4.02 -32.62
C LYS A 75 -1.61 -4.03 -33.32
N ASP A 76 -2.43 -5.05 -33.06
CA ASP A 76 -3.76 -5.16 -33.64
C ASP A 76 -4.61 -3.92 -33.28
N ARG A 77 -4.57 -3.46 -32.02
CA ARG A 77 -5.23 -2.22 -31.59
C ARG A 77 -4.67 -0.98 -32.29
N GLU A 78 -3.35 -0.86 -32.40
CA GLU A 78 -2.72 0.28 -33.09
C GLU A 78 -3.10 0.32 -34.58
N ASP A 79 -3.20 -0.84 -35.23
CA ASP A 79 -3.57 -0.95 -36.64
C ASP A 79 -5.08 -0.66 -36.84
N GLU A 80 -5.93 -1.11 -35.92
CA GLU A 80 -7.35 -0.75 -35.89
C GLU A 80 -7.55 0.76 -35.69
N GLU A 81 -6.81 1.38 -34.76
CA GLU A 81 -6.85 2.83 -34.51
C GLU A 81 -6.39 3.62 -35.74
N LYS A 82 -5.30 3.20 -36.39
CA LYS A 82 -4.81 3.81 -37.65
C LYS A 82 -5.83 3.65 -38.77
N ALA A 83 -6.43 2.47 -38.93
CA ALA A 83 -7.44 2.23 -39.95
C ALA A 83 -8.69 3.10 -39.73
N ALA A 84 -9.16 3.22 -38.48
CA ALA A 84 -10.27 4.09 -38.13
C ALA A 84 -9.96 5.57 -38.39
N MET A 85 -8.74 6.00 -38.07
CA MET A 85 -8.27 7.37 -38.32
C MET A 85 -8.21 7.70 -39.82
N LEU A 86 -7.68 6.79 -40.64
CA LEU A 86 -7.62 6.95 -42.10
C LEU A 86 -9.02 7.06 -42.71
N LYS A 87 -9.93 6.18 -42.31
CA LYS A 87 -11.32 6.19 -42.78
C LYS A 87 -12.02 7.51 -42.44
N ALA A 88 -11.85 7.99 -41.20
CA ALA A 88 -12.44 9.25 -40.78
C ALA A 88 -11.80 10.47 -41.46
N MET A 89 -10.52 10.41 -41.82
CA MET A 89 -9.86 11.45 -42.62
C MET A 89 -10.42 11.49 -44.06
N GLU A 90 -10.69 10.33 -44.65
CA GLU A 90 -11.30 10.22 -45.98
C GLU A 90 -12.73 10.76 -46.00
N GLU A 91 -13.54 10.42 -44.98
CA GLU A 91 -14.90 10.95 -44.81
C GLU A 91 -14.90 12.49 -44.69
N LYS A 92 -13.99 13.08 -43.89
CA LYS A 92 -13.85 14.55 -43.79
C LYS A 92 -13.41 15.23 -45.10
N LYS A 93 -12.52 14.59 -45.87
CA LYS A 93 -12.12 15.09 -47.20
C LYS A 93 -13.28 15.06 -48.20
N ALA A 94 -14.14 14.05 -48.12
CA ALA A 94 -15.35 13.95 -48.94
C ALA A 94 -16.42 15.01 -48.56
N GLU A 95 -16.48 15.41 -47.30
CA GLU A 95 -17.37 16.48 -46.80
C GLU A 95 -16.88 17.91 -47.10
N GLY A 96 -15.75 18.07 -47.80
CA GLY A 96 -15.26 19.37 -48.29
C GLY A 96 -14.66 20.29 -47.22
N VAL A 97 -14.29 19.75 -46.06
CA VAL A 97 -13.62 20.50 -44.98
C VAL A 97 -12.11 20.38 -45.18
N GLU A 98 -11.47 21.40 -45.78
CA GLU A 98 -10.00 21.50 -45.85
C GLU A 98 -9.42 21.91 -44.48
N GLY A 99 -9.29 20.94 -43.58
CA GLY A 99 -8.46 21.05 -42.38
C GLY A 99 -7.08 20.44 -42.65
N GLY A 100 -6.00 21.20 -42.41
CA GLY A 100 -4.62 20.75 -42.61
C GLY A 100 -4.28 19.45 -41.84
N GLU A 101 -3.21 18.78 -42.25
CA GLU A 101 -2.78 17.45 -41.76
C GLU A 101 -2.66 17.34 -40.22
N GLU A 102 -2.52 18.48 -39.50
CA GLU A 102 -2.43 18.55 -38.04
C GLU A 102 -3.78 18.31 -37.30
N GLU A 103 -4.93 18.46 -37.98
CA GLU A 103 -6.27 18.25 -37.37
C GLU A 103 -6.71 16.78 -37.34
N ALA A 104 -5.99 15.88 -38.04
CA ALA A 104 -6.35 14.47 -38.13
C ALA A 104 -5.97 13.67 -36.87
N THR A 105 -5.00 14.11 -36.08
CA THR A 105 -4.57 13.44 -34.83
C THR A 105 -5.61 13.51 -33.69
N GLY A 106 -6.71 14.23 -33.89
CA GLY A 106 -7.72 14.55 -32.87
C GLY A 106 -9.11 13.96 -33.07
N LEU A 107 -9.28 12.87 -33.82
CA LEU A 107 -10.57 12.23 -34.11
C LEU A 107 -11.18 11.42 -32.92
N ARG A 108 -11.14 11.96 -31.71
CA ARG A 108 -12.12 11.59 -30.68
C ARG A 108 -13.17 12.69 -30.67
N ASN A 109 -14.44 12.32 -30.84
CA ASN A 109 -15.54 13.14 -30.35
C ASN A 109 -15.41 13.21 -28.81
N GLN A 110 -14.61 14.17 -28.34
CA GLN A 110 -14.37 14.47 -26.92
C GLN A 110 -15.37 15.54 -26.42
N PHE A 111 -16.51 15.71 -27.10
CA PHE A 111 -17.39 16.83 -26.82
C PHE A 111 -17.97 16.68 -25.40
N ASN A 112 -17.49 17.56 -24.52
CA ASN A 112 -17.79 17.71 -23.10
C ASN A 112 -17.29 16.60 -22.17
N PHE A 113 -15.98 16.58 -21.93
CA PHE A 113 -15.50 16.31 -20.56
C PHE A 113 -15.93 17.47 -19.64
N SER A 114 -17.19 17.47 -19.19
CA SER A 114 -17.57 18.32 -18.08
C SER A 114 -16.81 17.85 -16.84
N GLU A 115 -16.14 18.77 -16.15
CA GLU A 115 -15.45 18.43 -14.90
C GLU A 115 -16.47 17.90 -13.90
N ARG A 116 -16.38 16.61 -13.59
CA ARG A 116 -17.13 15.99 -12.50
C ARG A 116 -16.27 16.06 -11.26
N ALA A 117 -16.29 17.21 -10.58
CA ALA A 117 -15.70 17.30 -9.26
C ALA A 117 -16.53 16.45 -8.27
N SER A 118 -15.87 15.58 -7.53
CA SER A 118 -16.45 14.90 -6.37
C SER A 118 -15.44 14.97 -5.23
N GLN A 119 -15.92 15.22 -4.02
CA GLN A 119 -15.07 15.33 -2.84
C GLN A 119 -15.64 14.43 -1.75
N THR A 120 -14.77 13.65 -1.11
CA THR A 120 -15.11 12.89 0.10
C THR A 120 -15.04 13.82 1.32
N LEU A 121 -15.93 13.61 2.30
CA LEU A 121 -15.87 14.35 3.55
C LEU A 121 -14.56 14.04 4.29
N ASN A 122 -13.82 15.08 4.68
CA ASN A 122 -12.62 14.96 5.49
C ASN A 122 -12.96 15.34 6.93
N ASN A 123 -12.81 14.40 7.86
CA ASN A 123 -13.03 14.67 9.28
C ASN A 123 -11.73 15.22 9.91
N THR A 124 -11.81 16.28 10.72
CA THR A 124 -10.61 16.85 11.36
C THR A 124 -10.11 15.97 12.49
N MET A 125 -8.79 15.76 12.59
CA MET A 125 -8.19 15.11 13.75
C MET A 125 -8.28 16.05 14.96
N ARG A 126 -8.71 15.53 16.11
CA ARG A 126 -8.75 16.25 17.39
C ARG A 126 -8.02 15.44 18.43
N ASP A 127 -7.07 16.06 19.11
CA ASP A 127 -6.40 15.46 20.27
C ASP A 127 -7.20 15.77 21.54
N ARG A 128 -7.47 14.74 22.34
CA ARG A 128 -8.21 14.81 23.60
C ARG A 128 -7.63 13.77 24.55
N GLY A 129 -6.98 14.23 25.61
CA GLY A 129 -6.55 13.37 26.72
C GLY A 129 -7.46 13.53 27.94
N THR A 130 -7.75 12.44 28.62
CA THR A 130 -8.34 12.45 29.97
C THR A 130 -7.52 11.52 30.85
N MET A 131 -6.96 12.03 31.92
CA MET A 131 -6.29 11.22 32.94
C MET A 131 -7.20 11.18 34.15
N THR A 132 -7.64 9.99 34.55
CA THR A 132 -8.42 9.79 35.77
C THR A 132 -7.49 9.29 36.86
N GLU A 133 -6.95 10.21 37.64
CA GLU A 133 -6.36 9.85 38.93
C GLU A 133 -7.49 9.84 39.97
N PRO A 134 -7.58 8.79 40.81
CA PRO A 134 -8.52 8.81 41.92
C PRO A 134 -8.21 10.01 42.82
N PRO A 135 -9.22 10.69 43.40
CA PRO A 135 -8.96 11.76 44.35
C PRO A 135 -8.12 11.20 45.52
N PRO A 136 -7.17 11.98 46.06
CA PRO A 136 -6.31 11.52 47.13
C PRO A 136 -7.16 11.04 48.31
N SER A 137 -6.96 9.79 48.72
CA SER A 137 -7.60 9.21 49.90
C SER A 137 -6.57 9.06 51.01
N VAL A 138 -7.01 9.32 52.23
CA VAL A 138 -6.20 9.15 53.44
C VAL A 138 -6.92 8.14 54.32
N GLU A 139 -6.21 7.09 54.72
CA GLU A 139 -6.68 6.15 55.74
C GLU A 139 -6.43 6.77 57.12
N PHE A 140 -7.49 6.92 57.92
CA PHE A 140 -7.41 7.44 59.28
C PHE A 140 -7.94 6.41 60.26
N ALA A 141 -7.14 6.11 61.29
CA ALA A 141 -7.56 5.35 62.46
C ALA A 141 -7.10 6.10 63.72
N SER A 142 -8.03 6.37 64.64
CA SER A 142 -7.72 6.88 65.97
C SER A 142 -8.41 6.03 67.04
N GLN A 143 -7.75 5.89 68.17
CA GLN A 143 -8.32 5.25 69.36
C GLN A 143 -8.61 6.34 70.39
N VAL A 144 -9.86 6.44 70.85
CA VAL A 144 -10.23 7.36 71.91
C VAL A 144 -9.86 6.71 73.25
N THR A 145 -8.78 7.19 73.87
CA THR A 145 -8.51 6.91 75.28
C THR A 145 -9.17 8.01 76.11
N GLN A 146 -9.91 7.62 77.14
CA GLN A 146 -10.21 8.54 78.24
C GLN A 146 -8.85 9.00 78.81
N TRP A 147 -8.76 10.23 79.33
CA TRP A 147 -7.58 10.86 79.96
C TRP A 147 -6.60 11.58 79.00
N GLU A 148 -6.89 12.86 78.76
CA GLU A 148 -5.96 13.96 79.09
C GLU A 148 -6.49 14.63 80.37
#